data_AF-A0A954FU31-F1
#
_entry.id   AF-A0A954FU31-F1
#
_cell.length_a   1.000
_cell.length_b   1.000
_cell.length_c   1.000
_cell.angle_alpha   90.00
_cell.angle_beta   90.00
_cell.angle_gamma   90.00
#
_symmetry.space_group_name_H-M   'P 1'
#
loop_
_entity.id
_entity.type
_entity.pdbx_description
1 polymer ?
#
loop_
_entity_poly.entity_id
_entity_poly.type
_entity_poly.pdbx_seq_one_letter_code
_entity_poly.pdbx_strand_id
1 'polypeptide(L)'
;MEPKTTELIFKIQDMDCVEEVSILKRELSPLVGGEQHLFFDVLNRRMIVNPTAEITAAAIMEAVSQTGMRAEIWDEKKKQAAPASFWSRQGRTLLTSLSGLMMGTAFLTHVYLAGSFGAALGAEEATNGSMPLPVRLQYLSA
;
A
#
# COMPACT_ATOMS: atom_id res chain seq x y z
N MET A 1 37.87 -11.16 -21.61
CA MET A 1 36.47 -10.93 -22.01
C MET A 1 35.63 -11.34 -20.81
N GLU A 2 35.26 -10.40 -19.93
CA GLU A 2 34.42 -10.72 -18.78
C GLU A 2 33.02 -11.16 -19.28
N PRO A 3 32.43 -12.24 -18.76
CA PRO A 3 31.07 -12.59 -19.11
C PRO A 3 30.16 -11.50 -18.56
N LYS A 4 29.41 -10.86 -19.45
CA LYS A 4 28.43 -9.83 -19.09
C LYS A 4 27.23 -10.55 -18.48
N THR A 5 27.26 -10.77 -17.16
CA THR A 5 26.13 -11.34 -16.43
C THR A 5 24.92 -10.46 -16.69
N THR A 6 23.91 -11.00 -17.37
CA THR A 6 22.72 -10.23 -17.73
C THR A 6 21.86 -10.11 -16.49
N GLU A 7 21.98 -8.97 -15.80
CA GLU A 7 21.11 -8.60 -14.68
C GLU A 7 19.66 -8.60 -15.16
N LEU A 8 18.79 -9.29 -14.43
CA LEU A 8 17.35 -9.33 -14.70
C LEU A 8 16.62 -8.65 -13.55
N ILE A 9 15.79 -7.66 -13.88
CA ILE A 9 15.02 -6.90 -12.90
C ILE A 9 13.54 -7.23 -13.08
N PHE A 10 12.88 -7.54 -11.97
CA PHE A 10 11.46 -7.86 -11.92
C PHE A 10 10.74 -6.95 -10.93
N LYS A 11 9.51 -6.57 -11.29
CA LYS A 11 8.52 -6.05 -10.37
C LYS A 11 7.74 -7.22 -9.80
N ILE A 12 7.74 -7.38 -8.48
CA ILE A 12 6.92 -8.37 -7.80
C ILE A 12 5.69 -7.64 -7.26
N GLN A 13 4.48 -8.04 -7.66
CA GLN A 13 3.28 -7.28 -7.29
C GLN A 13 2.96 -7.39 -5.80
N ASP A 14 3.16 -8.57 -5.22
CA ASP A 14 2.68 -8.91 -3.88
C ASP A 14 3.80 -8.80 -2.81
N MET A 15 5.02 -8.39 -3.18
CA MET A 15 6.15 -8.29 -2.25
C MET A 15 6.09 -6.99 -1.43
N ASP A 16 5.45 -7.04 -0.27
CA ASP A 16 5.32 -5.91 0.66
C ASP A 16 5.87 -6.16 2.07
N CYS A 17 6.22 -7.40 2.43
CA CYS A 17 6.81 -7.75 3.72
C CYS A 17 8.10 -8.60 3.58
N VAL A 18 8.70 -8.89 4.74
CA VAL A 18 9.92 -9.74 4.87
C VAL A 18 9.60 -11.21 4.60
N GLU A 19 8.36 -11.63 4.85
CA GLU A 19 7.92 -13.01 4.61
C GLU A 19 7.98 -13.35 3.11
N GLU A 20 7.46 -12.48 2.24
CA GLU A 20 7.52 -12.68 0.79
C GLU A 20 8.96 -12.74 0.29
N VAL A 21 9.84 -11.88 0.81
CA VAL A 21 11.27 -11.92 0.49
C VAL A 21 11.89 -13.26 0.89
N SER A 22 11.54 -13.78 2.07
CA SER A 22 12.05 -15.05 2.57
C SER A 22 11.56 -16.23 1.73
N ILE A 23 10.29 -16.22 1.31
CA ILE A 23 9.73 -17.20 0.38
C ILE A 23 10.45 -17.13 -0.98
N LEU A 24 10.59 -15.94 -1.56
CA LEU A 24 11.27 -15.76 -2.85
C LEU A 24 12.72 -16.24 -2.79
N LYS A 25 13.45 -15.94 -1.72
CA LYS A 25 14.80 -16.45 -1.50
C LYS A 25 14.82 -17.97 -1.48
N ARG A 26 13.95 -18.61 -0.69
CA ARG A 26 13.91 -20.06 -0.57
C ARG A 26 13.66 -20.75 -1.91
N GLU A 27 12.70 -20.25 -2.69
CA GLU A 27 12.29 -20.89 -3.95
C GLU A 27 13.23 -20.57 -5.12
N LEU A 28 13.78 -19.35 -5.19
CA LEU A 28 14.62 -18.92 -6.31
C LEU A 28 16.11 -19.25 -6.12
N SER A 29 16.60 -19.39 -4.88
CA SER A 29 18.03 -19.63 -4.63
C SER A 29 18.58 -20.86 -5.35
N PRO A 30 17.90 -22.03 -5.36
CA PRO A 30 18.38 -23.18 -6.12
C PRO A 30 18.49 -22.91 -7.62
N LEU A 31 17.57 -22.10 -8.15
CA LEU A 31 17.53 -21.75 -9.56
C LEU A 31 18.69 -20.82 -9.93
N VAL A 32 18.98 -19.80 -9.12
CA VAL A 32 19.94 -18.73 -9.46
C VAL A 32 21.37 -18.99 -8.98
N GLY A 33 21.60 -20.08 -8.24
CA GLY A 33 22.91 -20.44 -7.68
C GLY A 33 23.18 -19.87 -6.28
N GLY A 34 22.13 -19.47 -5.55
CA GLY A 34 22.19 -19.04 -4.16
C GLY A 34 21.57 -17.67 -3.89
N GLU A 35 21.28 -17.39 -2.62
CA GLU A 35 20.62 -16.14 -2.19
C GLU A 35 21.43 -14.88 -2.51
N GLN A 36 22.77 -14.98 -2.60
CA GLN A 36 23.66 -13.86 -2.91
C GLN A 36 23.43 -13.26 -4.31
N HIS A 37 22.67 -13.95 -5.16
CA HIS A 37 22.30 -13.50 -6.49
C HIS A 37 20.91 -12.83 -6.53
N LEU A 38 20.23 -12.71 -5.39
CA LEU A 38 18.91 -12.11 -5.25
C LEU A 38 18.98 -10.86 -4.38
N PHE A 39 18.60 -9.71 -4.95
CA PHE A 39 18.53 -8.44 -4.24
C PHE A 39 17.10 -7.92 -4.26
N PHE A 40 16.67 -7.36 -3.13
CA PHE A 40 15.27 -6.97 -2.92
C PHE A 40 15.16 -5.52 -2.46
N ASP A 41 14.26 -4.80 -3.09
CA ASP A 41 13.82 -3.46 -2.71
C ASP A 41 12.31 -3.55 -2.47
N VAL A 42 11.94 -3.86 -1.22
CA VAL A 42 10.54 -4.07 -0.79
C VAL A 42 9.70 -2.81 -1.01
N LEU A 43 10.27 -1.63 -0.71
CA LEU A 43 9.58 -0.35 -0.88
C LEU A 43 9.13 -0.12 -2.33
N ASN A 44 9.99 -0.47 -3.29
CA ASN A 44 9.66 -0.37 -4.71
C ASN A 44 9.15 -1.68 -5.30
N ARG A 45 8.95 -2.72 -4.50
CA ARG A 45 8.63 -4.09 -4.89
C ARG A 45 9.48 -4.61 -6.06
N ARG A 46 10.79 -4.32 -6.04
CA ARG A 46 11.73 -4.74 -7.10
C ARG A 46 12.60 -5.88 -6.61
N MET A 47 12.77 -6.88 -7.46
CA MET A 47 13.71 -7.98 -7.29
C MET A 47 14.73 -7.94 -8.42
N ILE A 48 16.01 -7.98 -8.07
CA ILE A 48 17.13 -8.00 -9.02
C ILE A 48 17.78 -9.37 -8.92
N VAL A 49 18.01 -10.00 -10.06
CA VAL A 49 18.60 -11.32 -10.18
C VAL A 49 19.87 -11.24 -10.99
N ASN A 50 20.98 -11.70 -10.41
CA ASN A 50 22.30 -11.78 -11.04
C ASN A 50 22.68 -13.26 -11.23
N PRO A 51 22.10 -13.95 -12.23
CA PRO A 51 22.20 -15.40 -12.35
C PRO A 51 23.63 -15.83 -12.69
N THR A 52 24.06 -16.97 -12.14
CA THR A 52 25.39 -17.57 -12.41
C THR A 52 25.46 -18.34 -13.72
N ALA A 53 24.31 -18.71 -14.28
CA ALA A 53 24.15 -19.42 -15.55
C ALA A 53 23.15 -18.68 -16.46
N GLU A 54 23.04 -19.10 -17.73
CA GLU A 54 22.02 -18.60 -18.64
C GLU A 54 20.62 -19.05 -18.18
N ILE A 55 19.97 -18.23 -17.36
CA ILE A 55 18.60 -18.43 -16.89
C ILE A 55 17.70 -17.46 -17.63
N THR A 56 16.60 -17.98 -18.17
CA THR A 56 15.62 -17.14 -18.87
C THR A 56 14.75 -16.38 -17.88
N ALA A 57 14.32 -15.17 -18.25
CA ALA A 57 13.37 -14.41 -17.44
C ALA A 57 12.05 -15.17 -17.22
N ALA A 58 11.63 -15.99 -18.20
CA ALA A 58 10.45 -16.83 -18.11
C ALA A 58 10.55 -17.86 -16.97
N ALA A 59 11.71 -18.52 -16.82
CA ALA A 59 11.93 -19.50 -15.75
C ALA A 59 11.85 -18.84 -14.36
N ILE A 60 12.37 -17.62 -14.21
CA ILE A 60 12.26 -16.86 -12.96
C ILE A 60 10.79 -16.48 -12.70
N MET A 61 10.07 -15.98 -13.70
CA MET A 61 8.66 -15.63 -13.55
C MET A 61 7.79 -16.84 -13.18
N GLU A 62 8.06 -18.00 -13.77
CA GLU A 62 7.38 -19.25 -13.44
C GLU A 62 7.66 -19.66 -11.98
N ALA A 63 8.92 -19.65 -11.55
CA ALA A 63 9.27 -19.96 -10.17
C ALA A 63 8.63 -18.99 -9.17
N VAL A 64 8.56 -17.68 -9.50
CA VAL A 64 7.80 -16.72 -8.68
C VAL A 64 6.32 -17.09 -8.64
N SER A 65 5.71 -17.48 -9.75
CA SER A 65 4.27 -17.83 -9.77
C SER A 65 3.91 -19.04 -8.89
N GLN A 66 4.84 -19.99 -8.71
CA GLN A 66 4.65 -21.14 -7.81
C GLN A 66 4.52 -20.72 -6.33
N THR A 67 5.00 -19.53 -5.98
CA THR A 67 4.85 -18.95 -4.63
C THR A 67 3.52 -18.25 -4.41
N GLY A 68 2.66 -18.17 -5.43
CA GLY A 68 1.42 -17.39 -5.42
C GLY A 68 1.62 -15.90 -5.74
N MET A 69 2.86 -15.45 -5.94
CA MET A 69 3.18 -14.07 -6.31
C MET A 69 3.20 -13.85 -7.82
N ARG A 70 3.05 -12.60 -8.26
CA ARG A 70 3.18 -12.22 -9.68
C ARG A 70 4.46 -11.42 -9.93
N ALA A 71 5.27 -11.88 -10.88
CA ALA A 71 6.43 -11.16 -11.40
C ALA A 71 6.14 -10.57 -12.79
N GLU A 72 6.68 -9.38 -13.05
CA GLU A 72 6.70 -8.75 -14.36
C GLU A 72 8.12 -8.24 -14.64
N ILE A 73 8.60 -8.36 -15.88
CA ILE A 73 9.89 -7.79 -16.28
C ILE A 73 9.84 -6.27 -16.09
N TRP A 74 10.80 -5.75 -15.33
CA TRP A 74 10.93 -4.32 -15.15
C TRP A 74 11.59 -3.69 -16.37
N ASP A 75 10.77 -3.16 -17.27
CA ASP A 75 11.24 -2.34 -18.38
C ASP A 75 11.18 -0.86 -17.97
N GLU A 76 12.35 -0.26 -17.68
CA GLU A 76 12.47 1.15 -17.32
C GLU A 76 11.84 2.08 -18.36
N LYS A 77 11.80 1.67 -19.63
CA LYS A 77 11.25 2.47 -20.74
C LYS A 77 9.73 2.56 -20.69
N LYS A 78 9.04 1.54 -20.15
CA LYS A 78 7.57 1.51 -20.06
C LYS A 78 7.01 2.49 -19.03
N LYS A 79 7.75 2.76 -17.94
CA LYS A 79 7.30 3.67 -16.87
C LYS A 79 7.35 5.15 -17.26
N GLN A 80 8.22 5.49 -18.21
CA GLN A 80 8.37 6.87 -18.72
C GLN A 80 7.22 7.27 -19.67
N ALA A 81 6.48 6.29 -20.20
CA ALA A 81 5.42 6.53 -21.19
C ALA A 81 4.03 6.84 -20.59
N ALA A 82 3.81 6.61 -19.29
CA ALA A 82 2.53 6.90 -18.65
C ALA A 82 2.61 8.22 -17.88
N PRO A 83 2.00 9.32 -18.37
CA PRO A 83 1.86 10.52 -17.55
C PRO A 83 1.04 10.12 -16.31
N ALA A 84 1.61 10.32 -15.11
CA ALA A 84 0.86 10.13 -13.87
C ALA A 84 -0.34 11.11 -13.91
N SER A 85 -1.54 10.57 -14.10
CA SER A 85 -2.77 11.37 -14.16
C SER A 85 -2.89 12.23 -12.91
N PHE A 86 -3.22 13.51 -13.08
CA PHE A 86 -3.46 14.46 -11.99
C PHE A 86 -4.41 13.87 -10.90
N TRP A 87 -5.34 13.02 -11.31
CA TRP A 87 -6.27 12.31 -10.43
C TRP A 87 -5.60 11.35 -9.44
N SER A 88 -4.56 10.60 -9.85
CA SER A 88 -3.88 9.64 -8.97
C SER A 88 -3.01 10.32 -7.90
N ARG A 89 -2.58 11.56 -8.16
CA ARG A 89 -1.79 12.36 -7.21
C ARG A 89 -2.66 13.26 -6.33
N GLN A 90 -3.64 13.93 -6.92
CA GLN A 90 -4.38 15.00 -6.24
C GLN A 90 -5.77 14.58 -5.76
N GLY A 91 -6.32 13.44 -6.22
CA GLY A 91 -7.67 12.99 -5.86
C GLY A 91 -7.85 12.79 -4.36
N ARG A 92 -6.88 12.13 -3.70
CA ARG A 92 -6.91 11.93 -2.24
C ARG A 92 -6.85 13.23 -1.45
N THR A 93 -6.07 14.21 -1.90
CA THR A 93 -5.96 15.52 -1.25
C THR A 93 -7.27 16.29 -1.39
N LEU A 94 -7.86 16.32 -2.59
CA LEU A 94 -9.14 16.98 -2.83
C LEU A 94 -10.28 16.39 -2.00
N LEU A 95 -10.39 15.05 -1.94
CA LEU A 95 -11.41 14.38 -1.14
C LEU A 95 -11.23 14.64 0.35
N THR A 96 -9.99 14.62 0.85
CA THR A 96 -9.69 14.95 2.26
C THR A 96 -10.07 16.39 2.59
N SER A 97 -9.68 17.35 1.74
CA SER A 97 -10.01 18.76 1.94
C SER A 97 -11.51 19.01 1.89
N LEU A 98 -12.22 18.41 0.93
CA LEU A 98 -13.66 18.54 0.81
C LEU A 98 -14.38 17.95 2.03
N SER A 99 -13.96 16.75 2.47
CA SER A 99 -14.51 16.10 3.68
C SER A 99 -14.30 16.96 4.91
N GLY A 100 -13.10 17.52 5.09
CA GLY A 100 -12.80 18.40 6.22
C GLY A 100 -13.64 19.68 6.21
N LEU A 101 -13.85 20.27 5.02
CA LEU A 101 -14.67 21.48 4.87
C LEU A 101 -16.15 21.20 5.18
N MET A 102 -16.69 20.06 4.71
CA MET A 102 -18.04 19.63 5.04
C MET A 102 -18.20 19.37 6.54
N MET A 103 -17.23 18.71 7.17
CA MET A 103 -17.27 18.44 8.61
C MET A 103 -17.15 19.73 9.44
N GLY A 104 -16.26 20.66 9.03
CA GLY A 104 -16.11 21.96 9.67
C GLY A 104 -17.36 22.83 9.56
N THR A 105 -18.00 22.88 8.39
CA THR A 105 -19.25 23.63 8.18
C THR A 105 -20.41 23.04 8.98
N ALA A 106 -20.54 21.72 9.04
CA ALA A 106 -21.52 21.05 9.90
C ALA A 106 -21.30 21.36 11.39
N PHE A 107 -20.05 21.30 11.85
CA PHE A 107 -19.71 21.60 13.24
C PHE A 107 -19.96 23.07 13.61
N LEU A 108 -19.58 24.01 12.74
CA LEU A 108 -19.88 25.44 12.95
C LEU A 108 -21.39 25.71 13.03
N THR A 109 -22.17 25.05 12.19
CA THR A 109 -23.64 25.11 12.25
C THR A 109 -24.13 24.56 13.59
N HIS A 110 -23.56 23.45 14.08
CA HIS A 110 -23.89 22.87 15.37
C HIS A 110 -23.55 23.81 16.54
N VAL A 111 -22.39 24.48 16.52
CA VAL A 111 -22.00 25.51 17.52
C VAL A 111 -22.97 26.69 17.52
N TYR A 112 -23.37 27.16 16.34
CA TYR A 112 -24.33 28.26 16.23
C TYR A 112 -25.70 27.89 16.81
N LEU A 113 -26.21 26.68 16.53
CA LEU A 113 -27.48 26.19 17.04
C LEU A 113 -27.43 25.83 18.54
N ALA A 114 -26.32 25.30 19.03
CA ALA A 114 -26.11 24.94 20.43
C ALA A 114 -25.81 26.16 21.32
N GLY A 115 -25.53 27.33 20.72
CA GLY A 115 -25.28 28.59 21.43
C GLY A 115 -23.91 28.70 22.10
N SER A 116 -23.12 27.62 22.14
CA SER A 116 -21.74 27.63 22.62
C SER A 116 -20.92 26.45 22.06
N PHE A 117 -19.59 26.59 22.07
CA PHE A 117 -18.68 25.52 21.65
C PHE A 117 -18.73 24.30 22.58
N GLY A 118 -18.88 24.51 23.90
CA GLY A 118 -18.98 23.42 24.88
C GLY A 118 -20.25 22.59 24.71
N ALA A 119 -21.40 23.24 24.46
CA ALA A 119 -22.66 22.55 24.19
C ALA A 119 -22.58 21.69 22.92
N ALA A 120 -21.91 22.19 21.87
CA ALA A 120 -21.65 21.45 20.64
C ALA A 120 -20.71 20.23 20.81
N LEU A 121 -19.93 20.18 21.90
CA LEU A 121 -19.09 19.04 22.27
C LEU A 121 -19.75 18.09 23.29
N GLY A 122 -21.01 18.35 23.66
CA GLY A 122 -21.73 17.54 24.65
C GLY A 122 -21.36 17.85 26.11
N ALA A 123 -20.74 19.00 26.39
CA ALA A 123 -20.41 19.39 27.77
C ALA A 123 -21.68 19.56 28.65
N GLU A 124 -22.82 19.86 28.04
CA GLU A 124 -24.12 19.97 28.72
C GLU A 124 -24.73 18.59 29.05
N GLU A 125 -24.48 17.57 28.22
CA GLU A 125 -24.87 16.18 28.51
C GLU A 125 -23.97 15.55 29.57
N ALA A 126 -22.69 15.94 29.61
CA ALA A 126 -21.74 15.52 30.64
C ALA A 126 -22.11 16.06 32.04
N THR A 127 -22.80 17.21 32.12
CA THR A 127 -23.24 17.83 33.39
C THR A 127 -24.64 17.39 33.83
N ASN A 128 -25.55 17.04 32.90
CA ASN A 128 -26.93 16.59 33.22
C ASN A 128 -27.18 15.06 33.13
N GLY A 129 -26.15 14.26 32.86
CA GLY A 129 -26.04 12.91 33.41
C GLY A 129 -27.06 11.84 32.96
N SER A 130 -27.63 11.89 31.75
CA SER A 130 -28.25 10.69 31.18
C SER A 130 -28.15 10.65 29.66
N MET A 131 -27.32 9.74 29.14
CA MET A 131 -27.35 9.38 27.72
C MET A 131 -28.75 8.82 27.39
N PRO A 132 -29.42 9.32 26.34
CA PRO A 132 -30.72 8.80 25.93
C PRO A 132 -30.69 7.29 25.66
N LEU A 133 -31.64 6.53 26.23
CA LEU A 133 -31.75 5.07 26.07
C LEU A 133 -31.69 4.58 24.61
N PRO A 134 -32.26 5.28 23.60
CA PRO A 134 -32.15 4.85 22.21
C PRO A 134 -30.71 4.75 21.70
N VAL A 135 -29.83 5.64 22.15
CA VAL A 135 -28.41 5.68 21.74
C VAL A 135 -27.65 4.48 22.32
N ARG A 136 -27.95 4.09 23.56
CA ARG A 136 -27.35 2.91 24.21
C ARG A 136 -27.70 1.61 23.50
N LEU A 137 -28.96 1.47 23.05
CA LEU A 137 -29.41 0.28 22.33
C LEU A 137 -28.71 0.13 20.97
N GLN A 138 -28.43 1.24 20.28
CA GLN A 138 -27.70 1.21 19.01
C GLN A 138 -26.24 0.80 19.18
N TYR A 139 -25.54 1.29 20.22
CA TYR A 139 -24.15 0.86 20.49
C TYR A 139 -24.02 -0.62 20.84
N LEU A 140 -25.04 -1.23 21.44
CA LEU A 140 -25.05 -2.67 21.74
C LEU A 140 -25.40 -3.55 20.53
N SER A 141 -25.83 -2.94 19.41
CA SER A 141 -26.18 -3.64 18.17
C SER A 141 -25.05 -3.63 17.12
N ALA A 142 -23.96 -2.92 17.38
CA ALA A 142 -22.75 -2.88 16.56
C ALA A 142 -21.70 -3.86 17.12
#